data_AF-A0A538AMK3-F1
#
_entry.id   AF-A0A538AMK3-F1
#
_cell.length_a   1.000
_cell.length_b   1.000
_cell.length_c   1.000
_cell.angle_alpha   90.00
_cell.angle_beta   90.00
_cell.angle_gamma   90.00
#
_symmetry.space_group_name_H-M   'P 1'
#
loop_
_entity.id
_entity.type
_entity.pdbx_description
1 polymer ?
#
loop_
_entity_poly.entity_id
_entity_poly.type
_entity_poly.pdbx_seq_one_letter_code
_entity_poly.pdbx_strand_id
1 'polypeptide(L)' 'MAMDEVVEGRKPPWLKVRFKTGPNFQELRSIARAGGLHTICEEAMCPNISECWEEREATFL' A
#
# COMPACT_ATOMS: atom_id res chain seq x y z
N MET A 1 -12.81 -4.20 29.27
CA MET A 1 -12.29 -3.65 28.00
C MET A 1 -10.79 -3.84 28.04
N ALA A 2 -10.29 -4.94 27.46
CA ALA A 2 -8.85 -5.17 27.41
C ALA A 2 -8.27 -4.27 26.31
N MET A 3 -7.47 -3.28 26.71
CA MET A 3 -6.58 -2.58 25.80
C MET A 3 -5.56 -3.60 25.30
N ASP A 4 -5.58 -3.88 24.00
CA ASP A 4 -4.64 -4.76 23.31
C ASP A 4 -3.20 -4.47 23.77
N GLU A 5 -2.56 -5.45 24.39
CA GLU A 5 -1.15 -5.42 24.76
C GLU A 5 -0.32 -5.31 23.47
N VAL A 6 0.26 -4.13 23.21
CA VAL A 6 1.17 -3.92 22.07
C VAL A 6 2.45 -4.70 22.37
N VAL A 7 2.53 -5.94 21.88
CA VAL A 7 3.74 -6.76 21.94
C VAL A 7 4.85 -6.01 21.22
N GLU A 8 5.87 -5.62 21.97
CA GLU A 8 6.96 -4.77 21.49
C GLU A 8 7.59 -5.37 20.22
N GLY A 9 7.44 -4.65 19.09
CA GLY A 9 7.97 -5.03 17.78
C GLY A 9 7.03 -5.79 16.84
N ARG A 10 5.87 -6.30 17.27
CA ARG A 10 4.92 -6.97 16.35
C ARG A 10 3.62 -6.19 16.21
N LYS A 11 3.32 -5.77 14.96
CA LYS A 11 2.03 -5.13 14.65
C LYS A 11 0.87 -6.06 15.05
N PRO A 12 -0.19 -5.54 15.69
CA PRO A 12 -1.35 -6.33 16.08
C PRO A 12 -2.07 -6.88 14.83
N PRO A 13 -2.86 -7.96 14.96
CA PRO A 13 -3.52 -8.59 13.82
C PRO A 13 -4.42 -7.63 13.01
N TRP A 14 -5.11 -6.70 13.67
CA TRP A 14 -6.01 -5.74 13.03
C TRP A 14 -5.30 -4.68 12.18
N LEU A 15 -3.99 -4.44 12.38
CA LEU A 15 -3.20 -3.47 11.62
C LEU A 15 -2.54 -4.08 10.37
N LYS A 16 -2.69 -5.39 10.14
CA LYS A 16 -2.05 -6.09 9.02
C LYS A 16 -2.96 -6.08 7.80
N VAL A 17 -2.49 -5.45 6.74
CA VAL A 17 -3.11 -5.51 5.41
C VAL A 17 -2.83 -6.85 4.72
N ARG A 18 -3.77 -7.29 3.88
CA ARG A 18 -3.56 -8.44 2.98
C ARG A 18 -3.14 -7.91 1.63
N PHE A 19 -1.87 -8.13 1.27
CA PHE A 19 -1.37 -7.70 -0.03
C PHE A 19 -1.91 -8.59 -1.15
N LYS A 20 -2.67 -8.00 -2.07
CA LYS A 20 -3.23 -8.68 -3.26
C LYS A 20 -3.06 -7.76 -4.46
N THR A 21 -2.50 -8.27 -5.56
CA THR A 21 -2.33 -7.49 -6.78
C THR A 21 -3.26 -8.02 -7.87
N GLY A 22 -3.99 -7.14 -8.55
CA GLY A 22 -4.77 -7.45 -9.74
C GLY A 22 -4.19 -6.80 -11.00
N PRO A 23 -4.93 -6.86 -12.13
CA PRO A 23 -4.49 -6.29 -13.40
C PRO A 23 -4.30 -4.76 -13.33
N ASN A 24 -5.19 -4.02 -12.65
CA ASN A 24 -5.09 -2.57 -12.58
C ASN A 24 -3.85 -2.15 -11.77
N PHE A 25 -3.54 -2.85 -10.67
CA PHE A 25 -2.31 -2.62 -9.92
C PHE A 25 -1.07 -2.74 -10.81
N GLN A 26 -0.99 -3.80 -11.63
CA GLN A 26 0.17 -4.03 -12.51
C GLN A 26 0.25 -2.99 -13.62
N GLU A 27 -0.89 -2.59 -14.18
CA GLU A 27 -0.97 -1.53 -15.19
C GLU A 27 -0.49 -0.19 -14.63
N LEU A 28 -1.05 0.26 -13.50
CA LEU A 28 -0.69 1.54 -12.89
C LEU A 28 0.77 1.57 -12.45
N ARG A 29 1.27 0.43 -11.92
CA ARG A 29 2.70 0.24 -11.61
C ARG A 29 3.58 0.40 -12.84
N SER A 30 3.19 -0.21 -13.96
CA SER A 30 3.92 -0.12 -15.22
C SER A 30 3.96 1.33 -15.72
N ILE A 31 2.83 2.03 -15.70
CA ILE A 31 2.71 3.43 -16.11
C ILE A 31 3.61 4.32 -15.24
N ALA A 32 3.50 4.22 -13.92
CA ALA A 32 4.28 5.04 -12.99
C ALA A 32 5.79 4.85 -13.22
N ARG A 33 6.25 3.60 -13.37
CA ARG A 33 7.67 3.29 -13.59
C ARG A 33 8.16 3.69 -14.97
N ALA A 34 7.38 3.44 -16.02
CA ALA A 34 7.72 3.85 -17.38
C ALA A 34 7.81 5.37 -17.50
N GLY A 35 6.97 6.10 -16.76
CA GLY A 35 6.99 7.56 -16.70
C GLY A 35 8.05 8.15 -15.75
N GLY A 36 8.79 7.33 -15.00
CA GLY A 36 9.72 7.81 -13.98
C GLY A 36 9.06 8.67 -12.90
N LEU A 37 7.79 8.36 -12.57
CA LEU A 37 6.99 9.15 -11.64
C LEU A 37 7.22 8.69 -10.19
N HIS A 38 7.40 9.63 -9.28
CA HIS A 38 7.46 9.37 -7.85
C HIS A 38 6.07 9.43 -7.24
N THR A 39 5.72 8.44 -6.43
CA THR A 39 4.45 8.41 -5.70
C THR A 39 4.69 8.24 -4.21
N ILE A 40 3.90 8.92 -3.38
CA ILE A 40 3.94 8.66 -1.93
C ILE A 40 3.56 7.21 -1.61
N CYS A 41 2.79 6.57 -2.50
CA CYS A 41 2.40 5.18 -2.40
C CYS A 41 3.62 4.24 -2.29
N GLU A 42 4.61 4.39 -3.19
CA GLU A 42 5.85 3.61 -3.19
C GLU A 42 6.87 4.16 -2.18
N GLU A 43 7.13 5.48 -2.15
CA GLU A 43 8.18 6.10 -1.32
C GLU A 43 7.93 5.91 0.19
N ALA A 44 6.67 5.94 0.64
CA ALA A 44 6.33 5.75 2.05
C ALA A 44 6.04 4.28 2.43
N MET A 45 6.17 3.34 1.48
CA MET A 45 5.74 1.94 1.66
C MET A 45 4.29 1.86 2.19
N CYS A 46 3.38 2.60 1.54
CA CYS A 46 2.00 2.73 1.98
C CYS A 46 1.33 1.34 2.05
N PRO A 47 0.74 0.95 3.18
CA PRO A 47 0.10 -0.37 3.32
C PRO A 47 -1.12 -0.54 2.40
N ASN A 48 -1.67 0.55 1.87
CA ASN A 48 -2.85 0.54 1.01
C ASN A 48 -2.51 0.56 -0.49
N ILE A 49 -1.23 0.52 -0.87
CA ILE A 49 -0.80 0.63 -2.28
C ILE A 49 -1.49 -0.39 -3.18
N SER A 50 -1.73 -1.61 -2.68
CA SER A 50 -2.40 -2.65 -3.46
C SER A 50 -3.86 -2.32 -3.79
N GLU A 51 -4.58 -1.74 -2.83
CA GLU A 51 -6.00 -1.39 -2.98
C GLU A 51 -6.15 -0.11 -3.83
N CYS A 52 -5.44 0.97 -3.45
CA CYS A 52 -5.52 2.24 -4.17
C CYS A 52 -5.17 2.08 -5.65
N TRP A 53 -4.10 1.35 -5.98
CA TRP A 53 -3.70 1.18 -7.37
C TRP A 53 -4.62 0.24 -8.16
N GLU A 54 -5.27 -0.72 -7.49
CA GLU A 54 -6.28 -1.55 -8.15
C GLU A 54 -7.54 -0.72 -8.49
N GLU A 55 -7.88 0.27 -7.66
CA GLU A 55 -8.94 1.27 -7.91
C GLU A 55 -8.49 2.42 -8.84
N ARG A 56 -7.28 2.34 -9.41
CA ARG A 56 -6.69 3.36 -10.30
C ARG A 56 -6.47 4.72 -9.63
N GLU A 57 -6.15 4.72 -8.34
CA GLU A 57 -5.83 5.92 -7.55
C GLU A 57 -4.34 5.96 -7.16
N ALA A 58 -3.69 7.12 -7.34
CA ALA A 58 -2.31 7.35 -6.89
C ALA A 58 -2.12 8.81 -6.45
N THR A 59 -1.18 9.04 -5.54
CA THR A 59 -0.78 10.38 -5.09
C THR A 59 0.70 10.61 -5.38
N PHE A 60 1.00 11.73 -6.04
CA PHE A 60 2.34 12.10 -6.50
C PHE A 60 3.03 13.08 -5.54
N LEU A 61 4.35 13.22 -5.70
CA LEU A 61 5.22 14.15 -5.00
C LEU A 61 5.93 15.08 -5.99
#